data_AF-A0A925QLX3-F1
#
_entry.id   AF-A0A925QLX3-F1
#
_cell.length_a   1.000
_cell.length_b   1.000
_cell.length_c   1.000
_cell.angle_alpha   90.00
_cell.angle_beta   90.00
_cell.angle_gamma   90.00
#
_symmetry.space_group_name_H-M   'P 1'
#
loop_
_entity.id
_entity.type
_entity.pdbx_description
1 polymer ?
#
loop_
_entity_poly.entity_id
_entity_poly.type
_entity_poly.pdbx_seq_one_letter_code
_entity_poly.pdbx_strand_id
1 'polypeptide(L)'
;MPDHQFKPETLAIHAGQIPDAATGARALPIYQTTSFVFDSAEHAASLFNLQTFGNVYSRLSNPTVAALEERVAALEGGRAAVATASGMAAEATALMTILQSGD
;
A
#
# COMPACT_ATOMS: atom_id res chain seq x y z
N MET A 1 14.16 -7.25 13.88
CA MET A 1 15.40 -7.77 13.26
C MET A 1 15.79 -6.81 12.14
N PRO A 2 16.60 -5.77 12.40
CA PRO A 2 16.85 -4.73 11.40
C PRO A 2 18.07 -4.98 10.50
N ASP A 3 18.89 -6.00 10.77
CA ASP A 3 20.23 -6.09 10.16
C ASP A 3 20.37 -7.17 9.08
N HIS A 4 19.31 -7.93 8.77
CA HIS A 4 19.39 -8.98 7.77
C HIS A 4 18.87 -8.48 6.42
N GLN A 5 19.77 -8.26 5.47
CA GLN A 5 19.40 -8.06 4.07
C GLN A 5 19.01 -9.41 3.45
N PHE A 6 17.73 -9.57 3.15
CA PHE A 6 17.24 -10.74 2.43
C PHE A 6 17.55 -10.64 0.95
N LYS A 7 17.72 -11.79 0.29
CA LYS A 7 17.88 -11.86 -1.17
C LYS A 7 16.56 -11.52 -1.90
N PRO A 8 16.60 -11.06 -3.16
CA PRO A 8 15.40 -10.71 -3.92
C PRO A 8 14.35 -11.82 -3.98
N GLU A 9 14.77 -13.10 -4.08
CA GLU A 9 13.84 -14.23 -4.14
C GLU A 9 13.06 -14.40 -2.84
N THR A 10 13.68 -14.10 -1.70
CA THR A 10 13.01 -14.12 -0.39
C THR A 10 12.04 -12.95 -0.27
N LEU A 11 12.44 -11.75 -0.71
CA LEU A 11 11.60 -10.55 -0.70
C LEU A 11 10.37 -10.72 -1.60
N ALA A 12 10.55 -11.30 -2.79
CA ALA A 12 9.45 -11.56 -3.73
C ALA A 12 8.35 -12.45 -3.14
N ILE A 13 8.69 -13.32 -2.18
CA ILE A 13 7.72 -14.19 -1.51
C ILE A 13 7.18 -13.55 -0.21
N HIS A 14 8.01 -12.83 0.54
CA HIS A 14 7.68 -12.47 1.93
C HIS A 14 7.51 -10.98 2.23
N ALA A 15 8.10 -10.08 1.44
CA ALA A 15 7.97 -8.65 1.70
C ALA A 15 6.51 -8.19 1.53
N GLY A 16 6.10 -7.21 2.33
CA GLY A 16 4.75 -6.64 2.28
C GLY A 16 3.64 -7.49 2.88
N GLN A 17 3.94 -8.63 3.49
CA GLN A 17 2.90 -9.46 4.10
C GLN A 17 3.35 -10.14 5.39
N ILE A 18 2.45 -10.15 6.36
CA ILE A 18 2.51 -10.98 7.56
C ILE A 18 1.25 -11.87 7.59
N PRO A 19 1.27 -13.02 8.29
CA PRO A 19 0.05 -13.82 8.47
C PRO A 19 -1.10 -12.97 9.01
N ASP A 20 -2.31 -13.20 8.49
CA ASP A 20 -3.50 -12.48 8.92
C ASP A 20 -3.73 -12.66 10.42
N ALA A 21 -3.85 -11.55 11.16
CA ALA A 21 -3.97 -11.58 12.61
C ALA A 21 -5.32 -12.12 13.10
N ALA A 22 -6.37 -12.01 12.27
CA ALA A 22 -7.71 -12.44 12.66
C ALA A 22 -7.90 -13.97 12.55
N THR A 23 -7.31 -14.60 11.54
CA THR A 23 -7.54 -16.02 11.21
C THR A 23 -6.28 -16.88 11.21
N GLY A 24 -5.09 -16.27 11.19
CA GLY A 24 -3.81 -16.96 11.02
C GLY A 24 -3.51 -17.38 9.57
N ALA A 25 -4.31 -16.95 8.59
CA ALA A 25 -4.09 -17.27 7.19
C ALA A 25 -2.72 -16.77 6.71
N ARG A 26 -1.92 -17.66 6.12
CA ARG A 26 -0.60 -17.30 5.57
C ARG A 26 -0.68 -16.59 4.22
N ALA A 27 -1.64 -17.01 3.39
CA ALA A 27 -1.93 -16.31 2.15
C ALA A 27 -2.65 -15.01 2.48
N LEU A 28 -2.26 -13.93 1.81
CA LEU A 28 -2.89 -12.62 1.99
C LEU A 28 -4.37 -12.68 1.60
N PRO A 29 -5.30 -12.30 2.50
CA PRO A 29 -6.71 -12.18 2.14
C PRO A 29 -6.93 -11.15 1.02
N ILE A 30 -7.92 -11.41 0.18
CA ILE A 30 -8.32 -10.47 -0.87
C ILE A 30 -9.37 -9.51 -0.29
N TYR A 31 -8.97 -8.26 -0.06
CA TYR A 31 -9.84 -7.18 0.41
C TYR A 31 -10.61 -6.57 -0.77
N GLN A 32 -11.49 -7.35 -1.39
CA GLN A 32 -12.33 -6.95 -2.53
C GLN A 32 -13.51 -6.08 -2.07
N THR A 33 -13.22 -4.89 -1.56
CA THR A 33 -14.20 -3.90 -1.11
C THR A 33 -13.89 -2.54 -1.72
N THR A 34 -14.87 -1.64 -1.77
CA THR A 34 -14.68 -0.24 -2.13
C THR A 34 -14.38 0.64 -0.91
N SER A 35 -14.98 0.35 0.24
CA SER A 35 -14.99 1.21 1.43
C SER A 35 -14.73 0.42 2.71
N PHE A 36 -14.31 1.15 3.75
CA PHE A 36 -14.00 0.61 5.08
C PHE A 36 -14.88 1.31 6.12
N VAL A 37 -15.30 0.54 7.13
CA VAL A 37 -16.20 1.02 8.19
C VAL A 37 -15.38 1.75 9.26
N PHE A 38 -15.94 2.82 9.84
CA PHE A 38 -15.33 3.55 10.96
C PHE A 38 -15.99 3.16 12.27
N ASP A 39 -15.21 3.17 13.35
CA ASP A 39 -15.71 2.89 14.70
C ASP A 39 -16.55 4.06 15.26
N SER A 40 -16.23 5.30 14.87
CA SER A 40 -16.97 6.50 15.24
C SER A 40 -16.71 7.66 14.26
N ALA A 41 -17.45 8.78 14.42
CA ALA A 41 -17.22 9.99 13.65
C ALA A 41 -15.83 10.61 13.94
N GLU A 42 -15.37 10.54 15.19
CA GLU A 42 -14.04 10.98 15.60
C GLU A 42 -12.94 10.12 14.97
N HIS A 43 -13.13 8.79 14.92
CA HIS A 43 -12.21 7.89 14.22
C HIS A 43 -12.11 8.28 12.74
N ALA A 44 -13.25 8.46 12.05
CA ALA A 44 -13.28 8.90 10.66
C ALA A 44 -12.53 10.22 10.45
N ALA A 45 -12.79 11.23 11.28
CA ALA A 45 -12.12 12.53 11.22
C ALA A 45 -10.60 12.39 11.37
N SER A 46 -10.12 11.56 12.29
CA SER A 46 -8.68 11.31 12.49
C SER A 46 -8.00 10.68 11.27
N LEU A 47 -8.69 9.77 10.56
CA LEU A 47 -8.18 9.14 9.35
C LEU A 47 -8.08 10.15 8.20
N PHE A 48 -9.12 10.94 7.97
CA PHE A 48 -9.12 11.97 6.92
C PHE A 48 -8.10 13.10 7.17
N ASN A 49 -7.83 13.42 8.45
CA ASN A 49 -6.80 14.38 8.84
C ASN A 49 -5.38 13.78 8.88
N LEU A 50 -5.20 12.51 8.47
CA LEU A 50 -3.92 11.81 8.47
C LEU A 50 -3.25 11.74 9.85
N GLN A 51 -4.04 11.77 10.92
CA GLN A 51 -3.58 11.68 12.31
C GLN A 51 -3.42 10.23 12.77
N THR A 52 -4.19 9.33 12.16
CA THR A 52 -4.20 7.90 12.44
C THR A 52 -4.01 7.13 11.13
N PHE A 53 -3.27 6.02 11.16
CA PHE A 53 -3.16 5.12 10.02
C PHE A 53 -4.42 4.26 9.89
N GLY A 54 -4.92 4.12 8.66
CA GLY A 54 -6.05 3.24 8.38
C GLY A 54 -6.54 3.40 6.95
N ASN A 55 -7.50 2.55 6.57
CA ASN A 55 -8.10 2.58 5.26
C ASN A 55 -9.45 3.31 5.31
N VAL A 56 -9.72 4.09 4.28
CA VAL A 56 -10.97 4.87 4.15
C VAL A 56 -11.74 4.36 2.93
N TYR A 57 -11.08 4.33 1.77
CA TYR A 57 -11.67 3.97 0.50
C TYR A 57 -10.59 3.38 -0.42
N SER A 58 -10.90 2.29 -1.15
CA SER A 58 -9.92 1.52 -1.91
C SER A 58 -9.23 2.27 -3.06
N ARG A 59 -9.79 3.39 -3.52
CA ARG A 59 -9.10 4.30 -4.46
C ARG A 59 -7.89 5.01 -3.83
N LEU A 60 -7.90 5.21 -2.51
CA LEU A 60 -6.81 5.85 -1.77
C LEU A 60 -5.81 4.80 -1.27
N SER A 61 -6.31 3.74 -0.62
CA SER A 61 -5.50 2.66 -0.08
C SER A 61 -6.34 1.39 0.09
N ASN A 62 -5.73 0.23 -0.09
CA ASN A 62 -6.36 -1.07 0.12
C ASN A 62 -5.32 -2.07 0.66
N PRO A 63 -5.60 -2.91 1.68
CA PRO A 63 -4.59 -3.80 2.26
C PRO A 63 -3.97 -4.78 1.26
N THR A 64 -4.74 -5.31 0.31
CA THR A 64 -4.21 -6.21 -0.72
C THR A 64 -3.25 -5.48 -1.65
N VAL A 65 -3.55 -4.23 -1.99
CA VAL A 65 -2.72 -3.37 -2.85
C VAL A 65 -1.48 -2.89 -2.10
N ALA A 66 -1.61 -2.50 -0.83
CA ALA A 66 -0.50 -2.06 0.01
C ALA A 66 0.58 -3.14 0.16
N ALA A 67 0.19 -4.40 0.27
CA ALA A 67 1.14 -5.52 0.29
C ALA A 67 1.95 -5.65 -1.00
N LEU A 68 1.35 -5.37 -2.16
CA LEU A 68 2.04 -5.32 -3.44
C LEU A 68 3.00 -4.11 -3.48
N GLU A 69 2.53 -2.93 -3.07
CA GLU A 69 3.32 -1.70 -3.03
C GLU A 69 4.57 -1.84 -2.15
N GLU A 70 4.41 -2.37 -0.93
CA GLU A 70 5.53 -2.60 -0.02
C GLU A 70 6.51 -3.63 -0.59
N ARG A 71 6.01 -4.69 -1.24
CA ARG A 71 6.87 -5.70 -1.87
C ARG A 71 7.69 -5.14 -3.03
N VAL A 72 7.07 -4.35 -3.90
CA VAL A 72 7.77 -3.70 -5.03
C VAL A 72 8.80 -2.71 -4.48
N ALA A 73 8.44 -1.90 -3.48
CA ALA A 73 9.38 -0.98 -2.83
C ALA A 73 10.60 -1.72 -2.25
N ALA A 74 10.37 -2.83 -1.55
CA ALA A 74 11.46 -3.64 -1.00
C ALA A 74 12.37 -4.25 -2.07
N LEU A 75 11.81 -4.70 -3.20
CA LEU A 75 12.58 -5.27 -4.32
C LEU A 75 13.42 -4.23 -5.05
N GLU A 76 12.89 -3.01 -5.23
CA GLU A 76 13.59 -1.91 -5.91
C GLU A 76 14.54 -1.13 -4.97
N GLY A 77 14.54 -1.43 -3.67
CA GLY A 77 15.26 -0.65 -2.66
C GLY A 77 14.69 0.76 -2.47
N GLY A 78 13.43 0.98 -2.87
CA GLY A 78 12.71 2.24 -2.74
C GLY A 78 12.11 2.44 -1.35
N ARG A 79 11.81 3.68 -1.00
CA ARG A 79 11.14 4.01 0.28
C ARG A 79 9.67 3.61 0.30
N ALA A 80 9.01 3.68 -0.84
CA ALA A 80 7.60 3.35 -1.04
C ALA A 80 7.34 3.09 -2.54
N ALA A 81 6.21 2.49 -2.86
CA ALA A 81 5.69 2.38 -4.22
C ALA A 81 4.18 2.69 -4.22
N VAL A 82 3.62 2.95 -5.40
CA VAL A 82 2.18 3.17 -5.60
C VAL A 82 1.73 2.30 -6.78
N ALA A 83 0.74 1.46 -6.56
CA ALA A 83 0.16 0.63 -7.61
C ALA A 83 -0.86 1.44 -8.41
N THR A 84 -0.87 1.25 -9.73
CA THR A 84 -1.81 1.91 -10.63
C THR A 84 -2.48 0.90 -11.56
N ALA A 85 -3.55 1.32 -12.22
CA ALA A 85 -4.35 0.44 -13.08
C ALA A 85 -3.60 -0.05 -14.34
N SER A 86 -2.54 0.64 -14.77
CA SER A 86 -1.75 0.29 -15.96
C SER A 86 -0.36 0.95 -15.92
N GLY A 87 0.56 0.47 -16.75
CA GLY A 87 1.89 1.12 -16.90
C GLY A 87 1.79 2.58 -17.33
N MET A 88 0.92 2.90 -18.30
CA MET A 88 0.67 4.28 -18.72
C MET A 88 0.10 5.13 -17.58
N ALA A 89 -0.74 4.56 -16.71
CA ALA A 89 -1.26 5.28 -15.55
C ALA A 89 -0.16 5.56 -14.51
N ALA A 90 0.83 4.67 -14.35
CA ALA A 90 1.99 4.91 -13.50
C ALA A 90 2.81 6.11 -13.99
N GLU A 91 3.16 6.12 -15.28
CA GLU A 91 3.88 7.23 -15.91
C GLU A 91 3.11 8.55 -15.82
N ALA A 92 1.83 8.51 -16.20
CA ALA A 92 0.94 9.66 -16.17
C ALA A 92 0.80 10.23 -14.75
N THR A 93 0.58 9.38 -13.75
CA THR A 93 0.45 9.80 -12.35
C THR A 93 1.75 10.44 -11.85
N ALA A 94 2.90 9.82 -12.10
CA ALA A 94 4.19 10.34 -11.65
C ALA A 94 4.50 11.70 -12.28
N LEU A 95 4.37 11.82 -13.60
CA LEU A 95 4.69 13.04 -14.34
C LEU A 95 3.71 14.17 -14.02
N MET A 96 2.39 13.92 -14.04
CA MET A 96 1.39 14.96 -13.74
C MET A 96 1.41 15.41 -12.28
N THR A 97 2.01 14.64 -11.38
CA THR A 97 2.16 15.04 -9.97
C THR A 97 3.31 16.03 -9.77
N ILE A 98 4.40 15.91 -10.56
CA ILE A 98 5.63 16.68 -10.34
C ILE A 98 5.88 17.77 -11.39
N LEU A 99 5.23 17.70 -12.55
CA LEU A 99 5.37 18.66 -13.64
C LEU A 99 4.18 19.60 -13.75
N GLN A 100 4.43 20.83 -14.19
CA GLN A 100 3.45 21.85 -14.55
C GLN A 100 3.89 22.60 -15.81
N SER A 101 3.03 23.50 -16.31
CA SER A 101 3.35 24.29 -17.50
C SER A 101 4.54 25.22 -17.25
N GLY A 102 5.61 25.05 -18.03
CA GLY A 102 6.81 25.88 -17.95
C GLY A 102 7.99 25.27 -17.20
N ASP A 103 7.85 24.07 -16.64
CA ASP A 103 8.99 23.21 -16.27
C ASP A 103 9.71 22.70 -17.54
#